data_AF-A0A183D3P3-F1
#
_entry.id   AF-A0A183D3P3-F1
#
_cell.length_a   1.000
_cell.length_b   1.000
_cell.length_c   1.000
_cell.angle_alpha   90.00
_cell.angle_beta   90.00
_cell.angle_gamma   90.00
#
_symmetry.space_group_name_H-M   'P 1'
#
loop_
_entity.id
_entity.type
_entity.pdbx_description
1 polymer ?
#
loop_
_entity_poly.entity_id
_entity_poly.type
_entity_poly.pdbx_seq_one_letter_code
_entity_poly.pdbx_strand_id
1 'polypeptide(L)'
;MTLFAFFTKKWNSFTFLHGLLHQTRKKQLKLIGKIKDMKLFQGAAYTPYVRLLDPAYDDGINAVVGSLRQNRPNARLVSRSLLSSRRMIASNASSMLMQFGQFLSHDITKNKLVGRCTCSGGPECMIVALGREDRRNKNVPCIPIKRSVPVCATGTGNTPREQLNENTAFIDASMVYGSDMPSHGLFRAFRQADMQMIQVHGRLLPPLDTSSKFRTGDNRSNLFIGLSALHTVFVRYHNRYVGY
;
A
#
# COMPACT_ATOMS: atom_id res chain seq x y z
N MET A 1 15.94 10.45 20.88
CA MET A 1 16.98 9.52 20.35
C MET A 1 16.94 8.13 21.00
N THR A 2 16.05 7.85 21.97
CA THR A 2 16.07 6.60 22.74
C THR A 2 15.10 5.51 22.23
N LEU A 3 14.08 5.84 21.42
CA LEU A 3 13.21 4.85 20.78
C LEU A 3 13.87 4.11 19.60
N PHE A 4 14.87 4.74 18.96
CA PHE A 4 15.54 4.21 17.77
C PHE A 4 16.56 3.11 18.07
N ALA A 5 17.11 3.07 19.29
CA ALA A 5 18.11 2.09 19.69
C ALA A 5 17.53 0.68 19.95
N PHE A 6 16.21 0.55 20.12
CA PHE A 6 15.59 -0.74 20.37
C PHE A 6 15.47 -1.60 19.11
N PHE A 7 15.46 -0.98 17.93
CA PHE A 7 15.33 -1.69 16.63
C PHE A 7 16.65 -2.30 16.12
N THR A 8 17.80 -1.87 16.62
CA THR A 8 19.12 -2.22 16.04
C THR A 8 19.66 -3.57 16.52
N LYS A 9 19.25 -4.09 17.69
CA LYS A 9 19.85 -5.30 18.27
C LYS A 9 19.48 -6.61 17.58
N LYS A 10 18.48 -6.65 16.68
CA LYS A 10 17.99 -7.90 16.08
C LYS A 10 18.55 -8.22 14.68
N TRP A 11 19.41 -7.38 14.11
CA TRP A 11 19.88 -7.48 12.71
C TRP A 11 21.27 -8.14 12.52
N ASN A 12 21.91 -8.65 13.58
CA ASN A 12 23.26 -9.23 13.52
C ASN A 12 23.29 -10.74 13.14
N SER A 13 22.75 -11.15 11.99
CA SER A 13 22.95 -12.52 11.51
C SER A 13 22.94 -12.61 9.98
N PHE A 14 24.00 -12.12 9.34
CA PHE A 14 24.12 -12.08 7.87
C PHE A 14 24.90 -13.26 7.26
N THR A 15 25.35 -14.23 8.05
CA THR A 15 26.10 -15.42 7.56
C THR A 15 25.24 -16.66 7.33
N PHE A 16 23.93 -16.61 7.57
CA PHE A 16 23.04 -17.79 7.43
C PHE A 16 22.39 -17.94 6.03
N LEU A 17 22.50 -16.94 5.14
CA LEU A 17 21.66 -16.87 3.94
C LEU A 17 22.15 -17.69 2.71
N HIS A 18 23.43 -18.05 2.61
CA HIS A 18 23.94 -18.73 1.40
C HIS A 18 23.71 -20.25 1.40
N GLY A 19 23.66 -20.92 2.55
CA GLY A 19 23.37 -22.36 2.64
C GLY A 19 21.89 -22.73 2.46
N LEU A 20 20.98 -21.76 2.64
CA LEU A 20 19.53 -21.97 2.58
C LEU A 20 18.93 -21.94 1.16
N LEU A 21 19.63 -21.35 0.18
CA LEU A 21 19.11 -21.14 -1.18
C LEU A 21 19.11 -22.40 -2.07
N HIS A 22 20.00 -23.37 -1.82
CA HIS A 22 20.04 -24.60 -2.62
C HIS A 22 19.17 -25.73 -2.03
N GLN A 23 18.91 -25.69 -0.72
CA GLN A 23 18.06 -26.68 -0.03
C GLN A 23 16.56 -26.35 -0.09
N THR A 24 16.20 -25.14 -0.51
CA THR A 24 14.83 -24.64 -0.62
C THR A 24 14.10 -25.12 -1.88
N ARG A 25 14.78 -25.37 -3.01
CA ARG A 25 14.10 -25.90 -4.23
C ARG A 25 13.56 -27.33 -4.06
N LYS A 26 14.34 -28.24 -3.45
CA LYS A 26 13.88 -29.62 -3.18
C LYS A 26 12.87 -29.70 -2.03
N LYS A 27 12.91 -28.76 -1.07
CA LYS A 27 11.92 -28.67 0.00
C LYS A 27 10.61 -28.01 -0.44
N GLN A 28 10.62 -27.04 -1.35
CA GLN A 28 9.39 -26.40 -1.85
C GLN A 28 8.47 -27.39 -2.57
N LEU A 29 9.00 -28.25 -3.45
CA LEU A 29 8.18 -29.24 -4.17
C LEU A 29 7.58 -30.34 -3.26
N LYS A 30 8.22 -30.67 -2.14
CA LYS A 30 7.66 -31.59 -1.11
C LYS A 30 6.67 -30.91 -0.15
N LEU A 31 6.64 -29.57 -0.10
CA LEU A 31 5.76 -28.80 0.79
C LEU A 31 4.36 -28.55 0.21
N ILE A 32 4.22 -28.59 -1.12
CA ILE A 32 2.93 -28.29 -1.80
C ILE A 32 1.83 -29.30 -1.39
N GLY A 33 2.20 -30.51 -0.96
CA GLY A 33 1.25 -31.52 -0.46
C GLY A 33 1.03 -31.55 1.06
N LYS A 34 1.69 -30.70 1.87
CA LYS A 34 1.70 -30.84 3.34
C LYS A 34 1.67 -29.55 4.18
N ILE A 35 1.39 -28.37 3.63
CA ILE A 35 1.15 -27.17 4.46
C ILE A 35 -0.34 -27.02 4.73
N LYS A 36 -0.78 -27.70 5.79
CA LYS A 36 -2.04 -27.42 6.49
C LYS A 36 -1.86 -26.37 7.58
N ASP A 37 -0.73 -25.66 7.63
CA ASP A 37 -0.43 -24.69 8.67
C ASP A 37 -0.63 -23.25 8.17
N MET A 38 -1.76 -22.69 8.58
CA MET A 38 -2.18 -21.28 8.42
C MET A 38 -1.15 -20.25 8.95
N LYS A 39 -0.11 -20.71 9.65
CA LYS A 39 0.90 -19.88 10.33
C LYS A 39 1.95 -19.28 9.38
N LEU A 40 2.18 -19.86 8.20
CA LEU A 40 3.23 -19.41 7.26
C LEU A 40 2.86 -18.11 6.52
N PHE A 41 1.57 -17.83 6.33
CA PHE A 41 1.10 -16.67 5.54
C PHE A 41 0.63 -15.50 6.40
N GLN A 42 0.70 -15.59 7.73
CA GLN A 42 0.24 -14.53 8.61
C GLN A 42 1.11 -13.28 8.44
N GLY A 43 0.52 -12.21 7.89
CA GLY A 43 1.19 -10.95 7.63
C GLY A 43 2.09 -10.93 6.39
N ALA A 44 2.07 -11.98 5.57
CA ALA A 44 2.75 -12.00 4.29
C ALA A 44 2.07 -11.05 3.29
N ALA A 45 2.83 -10.49 2.36
CA ALA A 45 2.28 -9.72 1.25
C ALA A 45 1.37 -10.57 0.36
N TYR A 46 0.44 -9.93 -0.33
CA TYR A 46 -0.55 -10.55 -1.20
C TYR A 46 -1.47 -11.56 -0.48
N THR A 47 -1.82 -11.25 0.77
CA THR A 47 -2.79 -11.99 1.58
C THR A 47 -4.01 -11.11 1.92
N PRO A 48 -5.17 -11.69 2.29
CA PRO A 48 -6.30 -10.91 2.76
C PRO A 48 -5.96 -10.10 4.02
N TYR A 49 -6.61 -8.96 4.20
CA TYR A 49 -6.62 -8.29 5.50
C TYR A 49 -7.29 -9.17 6.57
N VAL A 50 -6.85 -9.02 7.82
CA VAL A 50 -7.55 -9.62 8.95
C VAL A 50 -8.88 -8.90 9.15
N ARG A 51 -9.96 -9.67 9.25
CA ARG A 51 -11.26 -9.16 9.68
C ARG A 51 -11.37 -9.17 11.20
N LEU A 52 -11.66 -8.00 11.76
CA LEU A 52 -12.01 -7.87 13.19
C LEU A 52 -13.52 -8.08 13.42
N LEU A 53 -14.33 -7.86 12.39
CA LEU A 53 -15.78 -8.03 12.38
C LEU A 53 -16.20 -8.63 11.03
N ASP A 54 -17.37 -9.26 11.01
CA ASP A 54 -17.95 -9.82 9.80
C ASP A 54 -18.17 -8.75 8.71
N PRO A 55 -18.00 -9.10 7.42
CA PRO A 55 -18.23 -8.18 6.32
C PRO A 55 -19.71 -7.78 6.23
N ALA A 56 -19.95 -6.50 5.95
CA ALA A 56 -21.28 -5.99 5.65
C ALA A 56 -21.36 -5.58 4.17
N TYR A 57 -22.04 -6.41 3.38
CA TYR A 57 -22.41 -6.14 1.99
C TYR A 57 -23.93 -6.16 1.85
N ASP A 58 -24.49 -5.43 0.88
CA ASP A 58 -25.95 -5.34 0.70
C ASP A 58 -26.60 -6.70 0.40
N ASP A 59 -25.86 -7.57 -0.29
CA ASP A 59 -26.20 -8.96 -0.62
C ASP A 59 -25.49 -9.98 0.30
N GLY A 60 -24.73 -9.51 1.30
CA GLY A 60 -23.89 -10.34 2.16
C GLY A 60 -22.61 -10.88 1.49
N ILE A 61 -22.38 -10.62 0.19
CA ILE A 61 -21.31 -11.25 -0.59
C ILE A 61 -20.35 -10.21 -1.18
N ASN A 62 -20.83 -9.28 -2.00
CA ASN A 62 -19.97 -8.38 -2.78
C ASN A 62 -20.62 -7.03 -3.11
N ALA A 63 -21.94 -6.92 -3.09
CA ALA A 63 -22.62 -5.68 -3.40
C ALA A 63 -22.25 -4.59 -2.39
N VAL A 64 -21.74 -3.46 -2.92
CA VAL A 64 -21.36 -2.32 -2.09
C VAL A 64 -22.55 -1.86 -1.25
N VAL A 65 -22.30 -1.51 0.01
CA VAL A 65 -23.35 -1.01 0.90
C VAL A 65 -24.02 0.22 0.28
N GLY A 66 -25.35 0.21 0.20
CA GLY A 66 -26.13 1.29 -0.39
C GLY A 66 -26.37 1.16 -1.89
N SER A 67 -25.88 0.10 -2.54
CA SER A 67 -25.99 -0.10 -4.00
C SER A 67 -27.27 -0.85 -4.40
N LEU A 68 -27.75 -1.78 -3.58
CA LEU A 68 -29.02 -2.49 -3.77
C LEU A 68 -30.11 -1.89 -2.88
N ARG A 69 -29.75 -1.53 -1.65
CA ARG A 69 -30.65 -0.92 -0.68
C ARG A 69 -30.29 0.55 -0.56
N GLN A 70 -31.07 1.45 -1.17
CA GLN A 70 -30.81 2.91 -1.13
C GLN A 70 -31.17 3.54 0.23
N ASN A 71 -30.68 2.98 1.33
CA ASN A 71 -30.97 3.41 2.70
C ASN A 71 -29.80 4.18 3.35
N ARG A 72 -28.73 4.47 2.60
CA ARG A 72 -27.57 5.24 3.06
C ARG A 72 -27.46 6.56 2.30
N PRO A 73 -27.06 7.65 2.97
CA PRO A 73 -26.85 8.93 2.29
C PRO A 73 -25.66 8.83 1.33
N ASN A 74 -25.73 9.59 0.24
CA ASN A 74 -24.64 9.69 -0.73
C ASN A 74 -23.36 10.21 -0.05
N ALA A 75 -22.22 9.52 -0.27
CA ALA A 75 -20.94 9.83 0.37
C ALA A 75 -20.46 11.27 0.13
N ARG A 76 -20.74 11.84 -1.06
CA ARG A 76 -20.40 13.23 -1.35
C ARG A 76 -21.27 14.21 -0.56
N LEU A 77 -22.55 13.92 -0.42
CA LEU A 77 -23.46 14.75 0.37
C LEU A 77 -23.02 14.77 1.85
N VAL A 78 -22.67 13.60 2.40
CA VAL A 78 -22.13 13.48 3.77
C VAL A 78 -20.84 14.29 3.92
N SER A 79 -19.88 14.12 3.01
CA SER A 79 -18.61 14.86 3.03
C SER A 79 -18.82 16.37 2.99
N ARG A 80 -19.75 16.87 2.17
CA ARG A 80 -20.05 18.31 2.11
C ARG A 80 -20.72 18.82 3.37
N SER A 81 -21.64 18.05 3.93
CA SER A 81 -22.46 18.48 5.06
C SER A 81 -21.68 18.43 6.37
N LEU A 82 -20.77 17.45 6.52
CA LEU A 82 -20.08 17.20 7.79
C LEU A 82 -18.61 17.61 7.79
N LEU A 83 -17.90 17.49 6.66
CA LEU A 83 -16.44 17.66 6.61
C LEU A 83 -16.02 18.96 5.91
N SER A 84 -16.96 19.71 5.30
CA SER A 84 -16.63 20.98 4.66
C SER A 84 -16.47 22.07 5.72
N SER A 85 -15.25 22.60 5.84
CA SER A 85 -14.97 23.73 6.71
C SER A 85 -13.89 24.61 6.09
N ARG A 86 -13.99 25.92 6.33
CA ARG A 86 -12.90 26.88 6.08
C ARG A 86 -12.01 27.09 7.30
N ARG A 87 -12.40 26.55 8.45
CA ARG A 87 -11.65 26.69 9.70
C ARG A 87 -10.50 25.71 9.72
N MET A 88 -9.31 26.22 10.04
CA MET A 88 -8.14 25.41 10.34
C MET A 88 -8.12 25.11 11.83
N ILE A 89 -7.78 23.88 12.19
CA ILE A 89 -7.56 23.49 13.60
C ILE A 89 -6.09 23.77 13.90
N ALA A 90 -5.83 24.66 14.86
CA ALA A 90 -4.47 24.93 15.31
C ALA A 90 -3.88 23.68 15.99
N SER A 91 -2.61 23.40 15.72
CA SER A 91 -1.90 22.27 16.31
C SER A 91 -0.43 22.64 16.52
N ASN A 92 0.14 22.20 17.64
CA ASN A 92 1.56 22.33 17.92
C ASN A 92 2.39 21.19 17.29
N ALA A 93 1.73 20.22 16.65
CA ALA A 93 2.41 19.15 15.95
C ALA A 93 3.06 19.65 14.66
N SER A 94 4.33 19.29 14.45
CA SER A 94 4.98 19.49 13.16
C SER A 94 4.26 18.72 12.06
N SER A 95 4.23 19.26 10.84
CA SER A 95 3.74 18.57 9.63
C SER A 95 4.43 17.22 9.39
N MET A 96 5.62 17.02 9.97
CA MET A 96 6.31 15.73 9.97
C MET A 96 5.48 14.60 10.60
N LEU A 97 4.60 14.90 11.56
CA LEU A 97 3.74 13.88 12.19
C LEU A 97 2.81 13.23 11.16
N MET A 98 2.10 14.04 10.38
CA MET A 98 1.24 13.57 9.30
C MET A 98 2.06 12.82 8.25
N GLN A 99 3.21 13.41 7.89
CA GLN A 99 4.09 12.88 6.87
C GLN A 99 4.63 11.48 7.20
N PHE A 100 5.08 11.30 8.44
CA PHE A 100 5.59 10.03 8.93
C PHE A 100 4.48 9.01 9.13
N GLY A 101 3.29 9.44 9.61
CA GLY A 101 2.12 8.57 9.71
C GLY A 101 1.74 7.95 8.36
N GLN A 102 1.76 8.74 7.29
CA GLN A 102 1.51 8.21 5.95
C GLN A 102 2.63 7.30 5.45
N PHE A 103 3.89 7.69 5.64
CA PHE A 103 5.04 6.87 5.25
C PHE A 103 5.01 5.49 5.93
N LEU A 104 4.62 5.44 7.21
CA LEU A 104 4.44 4.19 7.95
C LEU A 104 3.21 3.40 7.47
N SER A 105 2.09 4.06 7.18
CA SER A 105 0.91 3.37 6.62
C SER A 105 1.21 2.70 5.28
N HIS A 106 2.10 3.29 4.48
CA HIS A 106 2.58 2.72 3.23
C HIS A 106 3.52 1.53 3.42
N ASP A 107 4.00 1.27 4.63
CA ASP A 107 4.73 0.04 4.97
C ASP A 107 3.75 -1.13 5.11
N ILE A 108 2.71 -0.95 5.92
CA ILE A 108 1.85 -2.06 6.36
C ILE A 108 0.63 -2.34 5.47
N THR A 109 0.22 -1.40 4.61
CA THR A 109 -1.05 -1.51 3.88
C THR A 109 -0.99 -0.99 2.45
N LYS A 110 -1.55 -1.76 1.52
CA LYS A 110 -1.75 -1.37 0.13
C LYS A 110 -2.87 -2.17 -0.54
N ASN A 111 -3.94 -1.49 -0.95
CA ASN A 111 -5.00 -2.12 -1.72
C ASN A 111 -4.62 -2.19 -3.21
N LYS A 112 -4.81 -3.37 -3.80
CA LYS A 112 -4.71 -3.53 -5.26
C LYS A 112 -5.92 -2.91 -5.96
N LEU A 113 -5.69 -2.09 -6.98
CA LEU A 113 -6.72 -1.49 -7.82
C LEU A 113 -6.48 -1.89 -9.28
N VAL A 114 -7.54 -2.23 -10.02
CA VAL A 114 -7.45 -2.62 -11.44
C VAL A 114 -8.54 -1.95 -12.27
N GLY A 115 -8.39 -2.04 -13.59
CA GLY A 115 -9.40 -1.58 -14.54
C GLY A 115 -9.50 -0.06 -14.63
N ARG A 116 -10.49 0.39 -15.39
CA ARG A 116 -10.87 1.79 -15.55
C ARG A 116 -12.29 1.97 -15.02
N CYS A 117 -12.49 3.00 -14.22
CA CYS A 117 -13.79 3.36 -13.66
C CYS A 117 -14.10 4.79 -14.08
N THR A 118 -15.22 4.98 -14.76
CA THR A 118 -15.72 6.29 -15.21
C THR A 118 -17.15 6.47 -14.71
N CYS A 119 -17.74 7.65 -14.95
CA CYS A 119 -19.16 7.86 -14.63
C CYS A 119 -20.12 7.00 -15.46
N SER A 120 -19.64 6.39 -16.54
CA SER A 120 -20.39 5.41 -17.33
C SER A 120 -20.28 3.99 -16.77
N GLY A 121 -19.53 3.79 -15.68
CA GLY A 121 -19.28 2.49 -15.07
C GLY A 121 -17.93 1.91 -15.44
N GLY A 122 -17.79 0.62 -15.20
CA GLY A 122 -16.58 -0.16 -15.44
C GLY A 122 -16.50 -1.36 -14.49
N PRO A 123 -15.60 -2.32 -14.77
CA PRO A 123 -15.34 -3.42 -13.85
C PRO A 123 -14.77 -2.86 -12.55
N GLU A 124 -15.19 -3.43 -11.42
CA GLU A 124 -14.72 -3.01 -10.09
C GLU A 124 -14.87 -1.50 -9.87
N CYS A 125 -16.02 -0.95 -10.24
CA CYS A 125 -16.32 0.48 -10.17
C CYS A 125 -17.44 0.77 -9.17
N MET A 126 -17.29 1.84 -8.41
CA MET A 126 -18.30 2.43 -7.55
C MET A 126 -18.46 3.89 -7.95
N ILE A 127 -19.68 4.30 -8.30
CA ILE A 127 -19.97 5.66 -8.75
C ILE A 127 -20.60 6.44 -7.60
N VAL A 128 -19.98 7.55 -7.21
CA VAL A 128 -20.59 8.51 -6.30
C VAL A 128 -21.19 9.64 -7.12
N ALA A 129 -22.51 9.63 -7.29
CA ALA A 129 -23.22 10.68 -8.03
C ALA A 129 -23.08 12.04 -7.34
N LEU A 130 -22.91 13.11 -8.12
CA LEU A 130 -22.93 14.47 -7.60
C LEU A 130 -24.35 15.04 -7.65
N GLY A 131 -24.78 15.67 -6.56
CA GLY A 131 -26.07 16.38 -6.51
C GLY A 131 -26.08 17.62 -7.40
N ARG A 132 -27.27 18.12 -7.75
CA ARG A 132 -27.45 19.34 -8.55
C ARG A 132 -26.75 20.56 -7.94
N GLU A 133 -26.81 20.69 -6.61
CA GLU A 133 -26.15 21.76 -5.84
C GLU A 133 -24.63 21.61 -5.71
N ASP A 134 -24.04 20.52 -6.24
CA ASP A 134 -22.61 20.37 -6.23
C ASP A 134 -21.96 21.21 -7.32
N ARG A 135 -21.18 22.23 -6.94
CA ARG A 135 -20.40 23.06 -7.87
C ARG A 135 -19.58 22.24 -8.89
N ARG A 136 -19.09 21.06 -8.52
CA ARG A 136 -18.31 20.18 -9.40
C ARG A 136 -19.17 19.49 -10.47
N ASN A 137 -20.47 19.36 -10.24
CA ASN A 137 -21.43 18.73 -11.16
C ASN A 137 -21.51 19.45 -12.51
N LYS A 138 -21.16 20.74 -12.58
CA LYS A 138 -21.14 21.52 -13.83
C LYS A 138 -20.20 20.94 -14.90
N ASN A 139 -19.14 20.25 -14.49
CA ASN A 139 -18.10 19.75 -15.40
C ASN A 139 -18.07 18.21 -15.46
N VAL A 140 -18.35 17.54 -14.34
CA VAL A 140 -18.32 16.08 -14.23
C VAL A 140 -19.45 15.63 -13.32
N PRO A 141 -20.35 14.73 -13.75
CA PRO A 141 -21.58 14.41 -13.00
C PRO A 141 -21.38 13.46 -11.81
N CYS A 142 -20.17 12.91 -11.65
CA CYS A 142 -19.89 11.92 -10.62
C CYS A 142 -18.42 11.96 -10.17
N ILE A 143 -18.14 11.22 -9.09
CA ILE A 143 -16.78 10.82 -8.72
C ILE A 143 -16.69 9.30 -8.91
N PRO A 144 -15.96 8.81 -9.94
CA PRO A 144 -15.74 7.38 -10.11
C PRO A 144 -14.66 6.88 -9.16
N ILE A 145 -14.93 5.78 -8.45
CA ILE A 145 -14.02 5.16 -7.48
C ILE A 145 -13.78 3.70 -7.89
N LYS A 146 -12.52 3.34 -8.08
CA LYS A 146 -12.15 1.92 -8.28
C LYS A 146 -12.28 1.18 -6.96
N ARG A 147 -12.93 0.02 -7.00
CA ARG A 147 -13.01 -0.93 -5.88
C ARG A 147 -11.69 -1.69 -5.77
N SER A 148 -11.32 -2.02 -4.53
CA SER A 148 -10.13 -2.83 -4.24
C SER A 148 -10.35 -4.26 -4.70
N VAL A 149 -9.41 -4.80 -5.48
CA VAL A 149 -9.46 -6.17 -6.03
C VAL A 149 -9.72 -7.20 -4.93
N PRO A 150 -10.61 -8.18 -5.18
CA PRO A 150 -10.87 -9.22 -4.21
C PRO A 150 -9.73 -10.25 -4.19
N VAL A 151 -9.56 -10.95 -3.07
CA VAL A 151 -8.79 -12.20 -3.06
C VAL A 151 -9.51 -13.23 -3.93
N CYS A 152 -8.76 -14.07 -4.64
CA CYS A 152 -9.31 -15.12 -5.50
C CYS A 152 -10.33 -15.98 -4.74
N ALA A 153 -11.42 -16.36 -5.42
CA ALA A 153 -12.54 -17.15 -4.87
C ALA A 153 -13.33 -16.49 -3.73
N THR A 154 -13.19 -15.17 -3.53
CA THR A 154 -14.03 -14.39 -2.60
C THR A 154 -14.92 -13.41 -3.37
N GLY A 155 -16.05 -13.03 -2.79
CA GLY A 155 -17.03 -12.14 -3.41
C GLY A 155 -17.88 -12.81 -4.49
N THR A 156 -17.92 -14.15 -4.48
CA THR A 156 -18.72 -14.99 -5.38
C THR A 156 -19.32 -16.16 -4.60
N GLY A 157 -20.43 -16.72 -5.11
CA GLY A 157 -21.16 -17.79 -4.42
C GLY A 157 -21.59 -17.36 -3.01
N ASN A 158 -21.24 -18.16 -2.00
CA ASN A 158 -21.53 -17.89 -0.59
C ASN A 158 -20.30 -17.40 0.19
N THR A 159 -19.23 -16.99 -0.49
CA THR A 159 -18.01 -16.49 0.16
C THR A 159 -17.96 -14.97 0.07
N PRO A 160 -18.11 -14.24 1.19
CA PRO A 160 -18.00 -12.79 1.20
C PRO A 160 -16.65 -12.31 0.67
N ARG A 161 -16.64 -11.12 0.08
CA ARG A 161 -15.46 -10.54 -0.57
C ARG A 161 -14.39 -10.13 0.43
N GLU A 162 -13.16 -10.63 0.22
CA GLU A 162 -11.97 -10.20 0.95
C GLU A 162 -11.09 -9.27 0.12
N GLN A 163 -10.52 -8.22 0.72
CA GLN A 163 -9.60 -7.32 0.03
C GLN A 163 -8.15 -7.81 0.19
N LEU A 164 -7.37 -7.68 -0.89
CA LEU A 164 -5.96 -8.05 -0.92
C LEU A 164 -5.07 -6.92 -0.39
N ASN A 165 -4.19 -7.22 0.56
CA ASN A 165 -3.06 -6.36 0.93
C ASN A 165 -1.84 -6.72 0.06
N GLU A 166 -1.35 -5.80 -0.76
CA GLU A 166 -0.13 -5.99 -1.56
C GLU A 166 1.16 -5.82 -0.74
N ASN A 167 1.06 -5.34 0.50
CA ASN A 167 2.19 -5.19 1.40
C ASN A 167 2.24 -6.28 2.47
N THR A 168 3.43 -6.45 3.07
CA THR A 168 3.55 -7.16 4.34
C THR A 168 2.79 -6.39 5.43
N ALA A 169 2.30 -7.10 6.45
CA ALA A 169 1.59 -6.47 7.57
C ALA A 169 2.54 -5.97 8.68
N PHE A 170 3.86 -6.13 8.50
CA PHE A 170 4.88 -5.78 9.47
C PHE A 170 5.46 -4.40 9.19
N ILE A 171 6.01 -3.79 10.24
CA ILE A 171 6.85 -2.60 10.10
C ILE A 171 8.26 -3.09 9.77
N ASP A 172 8.53 -3.30 8.49
CA ASP A 172 9.77 -3.91 7.96
C ASP A 172 10.44 -3.06 6.87
N ALA A 173 9.95 -1.84 6.66
CA ALA A 173 10.38 -0.91 5.63
C ALA A 173 10.18 -1.42 4.19
N SER A 174 9.15 -2.23 3.95
CA SER A 174 8.68 -2.64 2.61
C SER A 174 8.39 -1.45 1.69
N MET A 175 8.01 -0.27 2.21
CA MET A 175 7.86 0.92 1.37
C MET A 175 9.18 1.43 0.77
N VAL A 176 10.32 1.02 1.33
CA VAL A 176 11.67 1.28 0.81
C VAL A 176 12.15 0.10 -0.04
N TYR A 177 12.01 -1.13 0.47
CA TYR A 177 12.62 -2.33 -0.10
C TYR A 177 11.74 -3.12 -1.08
N GLY A 178 10.43 -2.90 -1.05
CA GLY A 178 9.43 -3.61 -1.82
C GLY A 178 8.85 -4.82 -1.08
N SER A 179 7.58 -5.12 -1.37
CA SER A 179 6.84 -6.25 -0.77
C SER A 179 6.88 -7.52 -1.64
N ASP A 180 7.47 -7.43 -2.83
CA ASP A 180 7.49 -8.50 -3.82
C ASP A 180 8.93 -8.85 -4.26
N MET A 181 9.26 -10.14 -4.17
CA MET A 181 10.58 -10.67 -4.55
C MET A 181 10.99 -10.31 -5.99
N PRO A 182 10.10 -10.36 -7.00
CA PRO A 182 10.48 -10.01 -8.37
C PRO A 182 10.96 -8.56 -8.52
N SER A 183 10.36 -7.61 -7.80
CA SER A 183 10.73 -6.19 -7.90
C SER A 183 11.91 -5.79 -7.04
N HIS A 184 12.37 -6.61 -6.09
CA HIS A 184 13.52 -6.27 -5.24
C HIS A 184 14.78 -5.95 -6.06
N GLY A 185 14.99 -6.63 -7.18
CA GLY A 185 16.12 -6.34 -8.06
C GLY A 185 16.01 -5.00 -8.79
N LEU A 186 14.80 -4.46 -8.93
CA LEU A 186 14.57 -3.17 -9.59
C LEU A 186 15.02 -1.98 -8.74
N PHE A 187 15.21 -2.16 -7.43
CA PHE A 187 15.58 -1.10 -6.50
C PHE A 187 17.03 -1.21 -6.03
N ARG A 188 17.70 -2.34 -6.29
CA ARG A 188 19.10 -2.61 -5.90
C ARG A 188 20.07 -2.28 -7.03
N ALA A 189 21.20 -1.68 -6.71
CA ALA A 189 22.21 -1.34 -7.71
C ALA A 189 23.15 -2.52 -8.03
N PHE A 190 23.16 -3.55 -7.17
CA PHE A 190 23.96 -4.77 -7.30
C PHE A 190 25.47 -4.54 -7.42
N ARG A 191 25.96 -3.34 -7.09
CA ARG A 191 27.39 -3.09 -6.93
C ARG A 191 27.86 -3.65 -5.59
N GLN A 192 27.01 -3.52 -4.57
CA GLN A 192 27.09 -4.18 -3.26
C GLN A 192 25.67 -4.53 -2.79
N ALA A 193 25.38 -4.41 -1.49
CA ALA A 193 24.01 -4.46 -0.97
C ALA A 193 23.26 -3.12 -1.12
N ASP A 194 23.76 -2.21 -1.96
CA ASP A 194 23.28 -0.84 -2.14
C ASP A 194 21.96 -0.74 -2.93
N MET A 195 21.20 0.31 -2.63
CA MET A 195 20.00 0.71 -3.35
C MET A 195 20.37 1.68 -4.47
N GLN A 196 19.66 1.59 -5.60
CA GLN A 196 19.84 2.47 -6.75
C GLN A 196 19.57 3.91 -6.36
N MET A 197 20.45 4.80 -6.82
CA MET A 197 20.31 6.25 -6.70
C MET A 197 20.84 6.90 -7.97
N ILE A 198 20.26 8.02 -8.36
CA ILE A 198 20.73 8.88 -9.45
C ILE A 198 21.16 10.22 -8.89
N GLN A 199 22.13 10.87 -9.55
CA GLN A 199 22.54 12.21 -9.19
C GLN A 199 21.83 13.23 -10.08
N VAL A 200 21.08 14.13 -9.47
CA VAL A 200 20.36 15.21 -10.15
C VAL A 200 20.76 16.53 -9.49
N HIS A 201 21.41 17.42 -10.25
CA HIS A 201 21.94 18.70 -9.75
C HIS A 201 22.75 18.56 -8.44
N GLY A 202 23.67 17.59 -8.39
CA GLY A 202 24.50 17.33 -7.21
C GLY A 202 23.80 16.62 -6.05
N ARG A 203 22.51 16.29 -6.17
CA ARG A 203 21.74 15.60 -5.12
C ARG A 203 21.48 14.15 -5.50
N LEU A 204 21.64 13.24 -4.53
CA LEU A 204 21.31 11.81 -4.70
C LEU A 204 19.81 11.58 -4.49
N LEU A 205 19.10 11.10 -5.50
CA LEU A 205 17.67 10.81 -5.45
C LEU A 205 17.41 9.36 -5.86
N PRO A 206 16.26 8.77 -5.47
CA PRO A 206 15.85 7.50 -6.04
C PRO A 206 15.79 7.57 -7.58
N PRO A 207 16.00 6.45 -8.29
CA PRO A 207 15.92 6.39 -9.74
C PRO A 207 14.53 6.80 -10.23
N LEU A 208 14.45 7.35 -11.43
CA LEU A 208 13.19 7.71 -12.07
C LEU A 208 12.70 6.58 -12.98
N ASP A 209 11.39 6.38 -13.06
CA ASP A 209 10.76 5.61 -14.12
C ASP A 209 10.59 6.44 -15.41
N THR A 210 10.00 5.84 -16.44
CA THR A 210 9.71 6.48 -17.72
C THR A 210 8.71 7.64 -17.61
N SER A 211 8.01 7.76 -16.49
CA SER A 211 7.05 8.83 -16.20
C SER A 211 7.61 9.89 -15.25
N SER A 212 8.95 9.93 -15.06
CA SER A 212 9.63 10.84 -14.15
C SER A 212 9.16 10.74 -12.69
N LYS A 213 8.74 9.55 -12.26
CA LYS A 213 8.40 9.26 -10.86
C LYS A 213 9.52 8.48 -10.20
N PHE A 214 9.76 8.72 -8.92
CA PHE A 214 10.70 7.92 -8.15
C PHE A 214 10.27 6.46 -8.09
N ARG A 215 11.21 5.58 -8.46
CA ARG A 215 11.12 4.13 -8.28
C ARG A 215 11.67 3.76 -6.92
N THR A 216 10.77 3.29 -6.08
CA THR A 216 10.99 2.87 -4.69
C THR A 216 10.16 1.61 -4.41
N GLY A 217 10.39 0.97 -3.27
CA GLY A 217 9.61 -0.20 -2.84
C GLY A 217 8.08 -0.02 -2.87
N ASP A 218 7.61 1.22 -2.68
CA ASP A 218 6.20 1.59 -2.84
C ASP A 218 6.00 2.61 -3.98
N ASN A 219 5.04 2.35 -4.87
CA ASN A 219 4.76 3.20 -6.04
C ASN A 219 3.94 4.46 -5.71
N ARG A 220 3.49 4.63 -4.46
CA ARG A 220 2.79 5.83 -3.98
C ARG A 220 3.76 6.84 -3.36
N SER A 221 5.07 6.62 -3.45
CA SER A 221 6.11 7.52 -2.93
C SER A 221 6.04 8.94 -3.49
N ASN A 222 5.45 9.12 -4.68
CA ASN A 222 5.36 10.39 -5.39
C ASN A 222 4.02 11.13 -5.20
N LEU A 223 3.19 10.76 -4.22
CA LEU A 223 1.88 11.41 -4.02
C LEU A 223 2.00 12.90 -3.65
N PHE A 224 3.04 13.29 -2.92
CA PHE A 224 3.40 14.68 -2.65
C PHE A 224 4.87 14.75 -2.19
N ILE A 225 5.44 15.95 -2.24
CA ILE A 225 6.89 16.19 -2.13
C ILE A 225 7.48 15.70 -0.78
N GLY A 226 6.76 15.87 0.32
CA GLY A 226 7.21 15.43 1.64
C GLY A 226 7.39 13.91 1.76
N LEU A 227 6.58 13.11 1.06
CA LEU A 227 6.68 11.65 1.08
C LEU A 227 7.89 11.22 0.24
N SER A 228 8.04 11.79 -0.95
CA SER A 228 9.21 11.59 -1.80
C SER A 228 10.52 11.91 -1.05
N ALA A 229 10.51 12.98 -0.24
CA ALA A 229 11.65 13.34 0.60
C ALA A 229 11.95 12.27 1.65
N LEU A 230 10.94 11.73 2.35
CA LEU A 230 11.15 10.63 3.30
C LEU A 230 11.71 9.37 2.64
N HIS A 231 11.16 8.95 1.49
CA HIS A 231 11.73 7.83 0.74
C HIS A 231 13.19 8.08 0.38
N THR A 232 13.52 9.29 -0.11
CA THR A 232 14.91 9.68 -0.42
C THR A 232 15.82 9.58 0.80
N VAL A 233 15.38 10.09 1.96
CA VAL A 233 16.16 10.02 3.20
C VAL A 233 16.43 8.58 3.62
N PHE A 234 15.43 7.70 3.57
CA PHE A 234 15.59 6.30 3.96
C PHE A 234 16.50 5.51 3.01
N VAL A 235 16.41 5.76 1.69
CA VAL A 235 17.31 5.11 0.72
C VAL A 235 18.76 5.60 0.91
N ARG A 236 18.96 6.92 1.12
CA ARG A 236 20.29 7.47 1.45
C ARG A 236 20.83 6.88 2.75
N TYR A 237 19.97 6.72 3.75
CA TYR A 237 20.34 6.13 5.03
C TYR A 237 20.79 4.68 4.84
N HIS A 238 20.05 3.87 4.09
CA HIS A 238 20.46 2.51 3.75
C HIS A 238 21.86 2.47 3.10
N ASN A 239 22.08 3.26 2.05
CA ASN A 239 23.37 3.29 1.35
C ASN A 239 24.51 3.78 2.24
N ARG A 240 24.22 4.71 3.18
CA ARG A 240 25.20 5.13 4.17
C ARG A 240 25.62 3.99 5.10
N TYR A 241 24.71 3.11 5.50
CA TYR A 241 25.02 2.01 6.41
C TYR A 241 25.71 0.82 5.72
N VAL A 242 25.32 0.52 4.48
CA VAL A 242 25.93 -0.57 3.70
C VAL A 242 27.30 -0.20 3.14
N GLY A 243 27.56 1.10 2.93
CA GLY A 243 28.86 1.58 2.47
C GLY A 243 29.96 1.64 3.54
N TYR A 244 29.67 1.22 4.78
CA TYR A 244 30.67 0.91 5.82
C TYR A 244 30.98 -0.59 5.79
#